data_AF-A0A962E791-F1
#
_entry.id   AF-A0A962E791-F1
#
_cell.length_a   1.000
_cell.length_b   1.000
_cell.length_c   1.000
_cell.angle_alpha   90.00
_cell.angle_beta   90.00
_cell.angle_gamma   90.00
#
_symmetry.space_group_name_H-M   'P 1'
#
loop_
_entity.id
_entity.type
_entity.pdbx_description
1 polymer ?
#
loop_
_entity_poly.entity_id
_entity_poly.type
_entity_poly.pdbx_seq_one_letter_code
_entity_poly.pdbx_strand_id
1 'polypeptide(L)' 'PLLPEQPLQMDHQHHFREQILAHAAVSHVRLSIYPDGGISRLRLRGRPA' A
#
# COMPACT_ATOMS: atom_id res chain seq x y z
N PRO A 1 -8.69 -3.37 6.91
CA PRO A 1 -7.41 -2.85 6.37
C PRO A 1 -7.43 -3.00 4.85
N LEU A 2 -6.85 -2.06 4.09
CA LEU A 2 -6.85 -2.14 2.62
C LEU A 2 -5.91 -3.23 2.08
N LEU A 3 -4.78 -3.40 2.76
CA LEU A 3 -3.71 -4.34 2.45
C LEU A 3 -3.24 -4.94 3.79
N PRO A 4 -3.10 -6.27 3.92
CA PRO A 4 -2.46 -6.87 5.09
C PRO A 4 -0.96 -6.52 5.13
N GLU A 5 -0.28 -6.79 6.24
CA GLU A 5 1.16 -6.56 6.35
C GLU A 5 1.92 -7.34 5.27
N GLN A 6 2.91 -6.68 4.66
CA GLN A 6 3.72 -7.26 3.59
C GLN A 6 5.21 -7.06 3.89
N PRO A 7 6.05 -8.08 3.71
CA PRO A 7 7.50 -7.89 3.77
C PRO A 7 7.97 -7.02 2.61
N LEU A 8 8.86 -6.07 2.89
CA LEU A 8 9.48 -5.20 1.90
C LEU A 8 10.93 -5.59 1.66
N GLN A 9 11.47 -5.19 0.50
CA GLN A 9 12.84 -5.42 0.10
C GLN A 9 13.53 -4.08 -0.17
N MET A 10 14.85 -4.04 0.07
CA MET A 10 15.66 -2.86 -0.21
C MET A 10 15.73 -2.59 -1.72
N ASP A 11 15.70 -1.31 -2.09
CA ASP A 11 15.80 -0.83 -3.49
C ASP A 11 14.86 -1.55 -4.47
N HIS A 12 13.67 -1.91 -4.01
CA HIS A 12 12.71 -2.67 -4.80
C HIS A 12 11.38 -1.92 -4.95
N GLN A 13 10.77 -2.06 -6.14
CA GLN A 13 9.44 -1.55 -6.40
C GLN A 13 8.41 -2.65 -6.16
N HIS A 14 7.61 -2.49 -5.12
CA HIS A 14 6.56 -3.45 -4.79
C HIS A 14 5.23 -3.10 -5.49
N HIS A 15 4.61 -4.12 -6.09
CA HIS A 15 3.30 -4.00 -6.74
C HIS A 15 2.30 -4.96 -6.07
N PHE A 16 1.34 -4.41 -5.32
CA PHE A 16 0.42 -5.18 -4.48
C PHE A 16 -0.98 -5.33 -5.07
N ARG A 17 -1.13 -5.74 -6.33
CA ARG A 17 -2.45 -5.75 -6.98
C ARG A 17 -3.40 -6.83 -6.43
N GLU A 18 -2.87 -8.03 -6.20
CA GLU A 18 -3.67 -9.21 -5.83
C GLU A 18 -3.90 -9.30 -4.32
N GLN A 19 -3.06 -8.64 -3.54
CA GLN A 19 -3.08 -8.63 -2.09
C GLN A 19 -4.06 -7.59 -1.53
N ILE A 20 -4.53 -6.65 -2.36
CA ILE A 20 -5.55 -5.68 -1.97
C ILE A 20 -6.85 -6.42 -1.67
N LEU A 21 -7.36 -6.25 -0.45
CA LEU A 21 -8.62 -6.85 -0.02
C LEU A 21 -9.79 -6.11 -0.64
N ALA A 22 -10.94 -6.79 -0.80
CA ALA A 22 -12.15 -6.14 -1.27
C ALA A 22 -12.51 -4.93 -0.38
N HIS A 23 -12.78 -3.80 -1.00
CA HIS A 23 -13.04 -2.53 -0.32
C HIS A 23 -14.07 -1.70 -1.10
N ALA A 24 -14.82 -0.85 -0.39
CA ALA A 24 -15.64 0.19 -1.00
C ALA A 24 -14.76 1.35 -1.51
N ALA A 25 -15.38 2.37 -2.11
CA ALA A 25 -14.66 3.60 -2.46
C ALA A 25 -14.04 4.24 -1.20
N VAL A 26 -12.78 4.65 -1.30
CA VAL A 26 -12.00 5.24 -0.19
C VAL A 26 -11.59 6.67 -0.53
N SER A 27 -11.70 7.56 0.45
CA SER A 27 -11.27 8.97 0.32
C SER A 27 -9.90 9.24 0.93
N HIS A 28 -9.50 8.45 1.93
CA HIS A 28 -8.26 8.62 2.66
C HIS A 28 -7.52 7.29 2.75
N VAL A 29 -6.19 7.35 2.67
CA VAL A 29 -5.32 6.19 2.83
C VAL A 29 -4.23 6.54 3.84
N ARG A 30 -3.95 5.62 4.76
CA ARG A 30 -2.86 5.71 5.71
C ARG A 30 -1.77 4.71 5.33
N LEU A 31 -0.53 5.21 5.19
CA LEU A 31 0.65 4.37 5.07
C LEU A 31 1.20 4.07 6.46
N SER A 32 1.50 2.79 6.73
CA SER A 32 2.11 2.34 7.98
C SER A 32 3.33 1.49 7.65
N ILE A 33 4.46 1.78 8.30
CA ILE A 33 5.74 1.09 8.17
C ILE A 33 6.13 0.63 9.57
N TYR A 34 6.59 -0.62 9.70
CA TYR A 34 6.91 -1.24 11.00
C TYR A 34 8.27 -1.95 10.95
N PRO A 35 9.06 -1.89 12.04
CA PRO A 35 8.89 -1.00 13.20
C PRO A 35 9.16 0.48 12.85
N ASP A 36 10.04 0.73 11.88
CA ASP A 36 10.41 2.02 11.33
C ASP A 36 11.12 1.80 9.97
N GLY A 37 11.55 2.89 9.31
CA GLY A 37 12.30 2.82 8.06
C GLY A 37 11.92 3.92 7.07
N GLY A 38 12.39 3.77 5.83
CA GLY A 38 12.17 4.73 4.76
C GLY A 38 11.49 4.11 3.55
N ILE A 39 10.42 4.74 3.07
CA ILE A 39 9.84 4.47 1.75
C ILE A 39 10.09 5.70 0.89
N SER A 40 10.75 5.52 -0.25
CA SER A 40 11.04 6.63 -1.15
C SER A 40 9.75 7.22 -1.73
N ARG A 41 8.80 6.37 -2.16
CA ARG A 41 7.53 6.81 -2.76
C ARG A 41 6.40 5.80 -2.52
N LEU A 42 5.20 6.32 -2.26
CA LEU A 42 3.94 5.58 -2.34
C LEU A 42 3.16 6.04 -3.59
N ARG A 43 2.59 5.09 -4.33
CA ARG A 43 1.68 5.37 -5.45
C ARG A 43 0.40 4.57 -5.29
N LEU A 44 -0.73 5.26 -5.26
CA LEU A 44 -2.06 4.65 -5.21
C LEU A 44 -2.69 4.76 -6.59
N ARG A 45 -3.02 3.62 -7.19
CA ARG A 45 -3.71 3.56 -8.48
C ARG A 45 -5.15 3.13 -8.24
N GLY A 46 -6.09 3.97 -8.65
CA GLY A 46 -7.52 3.72 -8.56
C GLY A 46 -8.25 4.39 -9.71
N ARG A 47 -9.58 4.31 -9.68
CA ARG A 47 -10.46 5.09 -10.56
C ARG A 47 -11.38 5.94 -9.69
N PRO A 48 -11.83 7.11 -10.17
CA PRO A 48 -12.92 7.84 -9.52
C PRO A 48 -14.13 6.93 -9.33
N ALA A 49 -14.88 7.16 -8.26
CA ALA A 49 -16.14 6.48 -8.01
C ALA A 49 -17.23 6.92 -8.99
#